data_AF-A0A927MFY9-F1
#
_entry.id   AF-A0A927MFY9-F1
#
_cell.length_a   1.000
_cell.length_b   1.000
_cell.length_c   1.000
_cell.angle_alpha   90.00
_cell.angle_beta   90.00
_cell.angle_gamma   90.00
#
_symmetry.space_group_name_H-M   'P 1'
#
loop_
_entity.id
_entity.type
_entity.pdbx_description
1 polymer ?
#
loop_
_entity_poly.entity_id
_entity_poly.type
_entity_poly.pdbx_seq_one_letter_code
_entity_poly.pdbx_strand_id
1 'polypeptide(L)'
;MSIQPGDVFGFWNPQLNAYIACQITHIVPADKPDGKDSYAALMLHWTGRELPSIDQLKQANPLVINFYFWSDHLDHKISAGPIPPEYTYIGNFEVLVEEQPRSYGDWNPKMYRQLQWERIPEDKRHNFKAAGKADSSQQVEIAGVMVRWGTQSLSLDRIPNLTNYTELDRLPCLTTLTVFDWSSALENYVRTHDFIYKLELELQTAVERIDLQHTLITEFTMKPQNIHELIVPKDMDRMTFEGSLQHDVYIKHEREGRGITLRRVQQTRQAQGVYLYRGTRGDFGCRNSAYIRAC
;
A
#
# COMPACT_ATOMS: atom_id res chain seq x y z
N MET A 1 21.05 -19.01 20.14
CA MET A 1 20.46 -18.01 21.05
C MET A 1 19.05 -18.48 21.38
N SER A 2 18.66 -18.48 22.66
CA SER A 2 17.28 -18.77 23.07
C SER A 2 16.52 -17.45 23.08
N ILE A 3 15.35 -17.41 22.42
CA ILE A 3 14.50 -16.21 22.37
C ILE A 3 13.70 -16.12 23.67
N GLN A 4 13.53 -14.90 24.18
CA GLN A 4 12.71 -14.63 25.36
C GLN A 4 11.85 -13.36 25.17
N PRO A 5 10.73 -13.23 25.90
CA PRO A 5 10.02 -11.95 25.99
C PRO A 5 10.95 -10.79 26.36
N GLY A 6 10.72 -9.65 25.73
CA GLY A 6 11.55 -8.46 25.83
C GLY A 6 12.69 -8.38 24.83
N ASP A 7 13.01 -9.46 24.10
CA ASP A 7 14.04 -9.45 23.06
C ASP A 7 13.63 -8.53 21.91
N VAL A 8 14.60 -7.80 21.36
CA VAL A 8 14.35 -6.76 20.36
C VAL A 8 15.22 -7.00 19.15
N PHE A 9 14.59 -6.88 17.99
CA PHE A 9 15.22 -7.12 16.70
C PHE A 9 15.07 -5.91 15.80
N GLY A 10 16.16 -5.57 15.12
CA GLY A 10 16.20 -4.58 14.05
C GLY A 10 16.34 -5.25 12.70
N PHE A 11 15.64 -4.77 11.68
CA PHE A 11 15.69 -5.34 10.33
C PHE A 11 15.44 -4.27 9.27
N TRP A 12 15.97 -4.51 8.08
CA TRP A 12 15.86 -3.59 6.96
C TRP A 12 14.49 -3.68 6.29
N ASN A 13 13.81 -2.56 6.13
CA ASN A 13 12.58 -2.46 5.35
C ASN A 13 12.88 -1.84 3.98
N PRO A 14 12.78 -2.61 2.87
CA PRO A 14 13.12 -2.13 1.54
C PRO A 14 12.14 -1.10 0.97
N GLN A 15 10.88 -1.08 1.44
CA GLN A 15 9.91 -0.07 1.00
C GLN A 15 10.25 1.30 1.60
N LEU A 16 10.63 1.31 2.88
CA LEU A 16 11.05 2.52 3.60
C LEU A 16 12.49 2.95 3.29
N ASN A 17 13.32 2.04 2.78
CA ASN A 17 14.77 2.24 2.67
C ASN A 17 15.36 2.68 4.02
N ALA A 18 14.95 1.99 5.09
CA ALA A 18 15.33 2.25 6.47
C ALA A 18 15.25 0.97 7.30
N TYR A 19 16.03 0.91 8.38
CA TYR A 19 15.85 -0.05 9.47
C TYR A 19 14.63 0.30 10.29
N ILE A 20 13.96 -0.74 10.76
CA ILE A 20 12.82 -0.71 11.67
C ILE A 20 13.04 -1.76 12.77
N ALA A 21 12.24 -1.72 13.83
CA ALA A 21 12.43 -2.62 14.96
C ALA A 21 11.12 -3.22 15.49
N CYS A 22 11.22 -4.42 16.05
CA CYS A 22 10.15 -5.06 16.79
C CYS A 22 10.65 -5.65 18.12
N GLN A 23 9.76 -5.75 19.09
CA GLN A 23 9.98 -6.43 20.36
C GLN A 23 9.17 -7.74 20.38
N ILE A 24 9.81 -8.84 20.80
CA ILE A 24 9.13 -10.08 21.12
C ILE A 24 8.47 -9.91 22.48
N THR A 25 7.16 -10.06 22.53
CA THR A 25 6.36 -9.89 23.76
C THR A 25 5.97 -11.22 24.38
N HIS A 26 5.73 -12.24 23.54
CA HIS A 26 5.31 -13.57 23.98
C HIS A 26 5.90 -14.64 23.07
N ILE A 27 6.15 -15.81 23.64
CA ILE A 27 6.45 -17.04 22.90
C ILE A 27 5.18 -17.88 22.90
N VAL A 28 4.79 -18.37 21.72
CA VAL A 28 3.65 -19.25 21.53
C VAL A 28 4.22 -20.61 21.13
N PRO A 29 4.34 -21.55 22.07
CA PRO A 29 4.94 -22.85 21.80
C PRO A 29 4.21 -23.59 20.69
N ALA A 30 4.94 -24.39 19.92
CA ALA A 30 4.31 -25.27 18.95
C ALA A 30 3.46 -26.36 19.63
N ASP A 31 2.27 -26.61 19.10
CA ASP A 31 1.40 -27.69 19.59
C ASP A 31 1.94 -29.11 19.30
N LYS A 32 2.94 -29.22 18.40
CA LYS A 32 3.54 -30.50 17.97
C LYS A 32 5.02 -30.56 18.33
N PRO A 33 5.57 -31.75 18.67
CA PRO A 33 6.97 -31.93 19.05
C PRO A 33 7.99 -31.42 18.02
N ASP A 34 7.69 -31.57 16.72
CA ASP A 34 8.55 -31.10 15.62
C ASP A 34 8.12 -29.73 15.06
N GLY A 35 7.13 -29.09 15.69
CA GLY A 35 6.63 -27.80 15.27
C GLY A 35 7.60 -26.68 15.66
N LYS A 36 7.51 -25.56 14.95
CA LYS A 36 8.28 -24.35 15.28
C LYS A 36 7.41 -23.42 16.11
N ASP A 37 7.98 -22.89 17.19
CA ASP A 37 7.33 -21.87 17.99
C ASP A 37 6.94 -20.67 17.12
N SER A 38 5.86 -20.03 17.52
CA SER A 38 5.43 -18.74 16.98
C SER A 38 5.74 -17.66 18.00
N TYR A 39 5.84 -16.41 17.54
CA TYR A 39 6.25 -15.30 18.39
C TYR A 39 5.28 -14.14 18.24
N ALA A 40 4.87 -13.56 19.36
CA ALA A 40 4.12 -12.31 19.36
C ALA A 40 5.09 -11.14 19.22
N ALA A 41 5.11 -10.51 18.04
CA ALA A 41 5.98 -9.38 17.74
C ALA A 41 5.18 -8.07 17.78
N LEU A 42 5.67 -7.11 18.58
CA LEU A 42 5.18 -5.74 18.64
C LEU A 42 6.11 -4.84 17.81
N MET A 43 5.59 -4.21 16.76
CA MET A 43 6.38 -3.23 16.03
C MET A 43 6.57 -1.97 16.86
N LEU A 44 7.78 -1.41 16.83
CA LEU A 44 8.09 -0.14 17.48
C LEU A 44 7.97 0.98 16.47
N HIS A 45 7.40 2.11 16.86
CA HIS A 45 7.33 3.33 16.06
C HIS A 45 8.70 3.99 15.98
N TRP A 46 9.60 3.39 15.20
CA TRP A 46 10.97 3.82 15.04
C TRP A 46 11.49 3.47 13.64
N THR A 47 12.24 4.38 13.03
CA THR A 47 12.97 4.15 11.78
C THR A 47 14.37 4.78 11.82
N GLY A 48 15.37 4.17 11.19
CA GLY A 48 16.72 4.72 11.09
C GLY A 48 17.48 4.28 9.85
N ARG A 49 18.53 5.01 9.47
CA ARG A 49 19.43 4.59 8.36
C ARG A 49 20.43 3.51 8.78
N GLU A 50 20.66 3.39 10.09
CA GLU A 50 21.52 2.40 10.73
C GLU A 50 20.69 1.62 11.74
N LEU A 51 21.22 0.49 12.23
CA LEU A 51 20.55 -0.25 13.30
C LEU A 51 20.45 0.61 14.59
N PRO A 52 19.34 0.52 15.31
CA PRO A 52 19.15 1.29 16.55
C PRO A 52 20.05 0.79 17.67
N SER A 53 20.36 1.68 18.63
CA SER A 53 20.80 1.24 19.95
C SER A 53 19.61 0.80 20.81
N ILE A 54 19.86 -0.04 21.81
CA ILE A 54 18.82 -0.48 22.74
C ILE A 54 18.17 0.69 23.51
N ASP A 55 18.95 1.74 23.83
CA ASP A 55 18.44 2.91 24.56
C ASP A 55 17.54 3.79 23.70
N GLN A 56 17.77 3.85 22.38
CA GLN A 56 16.83 4.49 21.44
C GLN A 56 15.49 3.75 21.42
N LEU A 57 15.51 2.41 21.46
CA LEU A 57 14.28 1.61 21.38
C LEU A 57 13.48 1.60 22.69
N LYS A 58 14.13 1.76 23.85
CA LYS A 58 13.44 1.98 25.13
C LYS A 58 12.62 3.27 25.16
N GLN A 59 12.96 4.24 24.33
CA GLN A 59 12.22 5.51 24.17
C GLN A 59 11.19 5.46 23.04
N ALA A 60 11.17 4.38 22.25
CA ALA A 60 10.24 4.24 21.14
C ALA A 60 8.86 3.86 21.65
N ASN A 61 7.83 4.48 21.09
CA ASN A 61 6.45 4.08 21.34
C ASN A 61 6.12 2.80 20.56
N PRO A 62 5.18 1.97 21.02
CA PRO A 62 4.54 0.97 20.18
C PRO A 62 3.96 1.59 18.89
N LEU A 63 4.08 0.90 17.76
CA LEU A 63 3.51 1.35 16.50
C LEU A 63 1.98 1.21 16.54
N VAL A 64 1.29 2.35 16.48
CA VAL A 64 -0.16 2.42 16.28
C VAL A 64 -0.46 2.53 14.79
N ILE A 65 -1.35 1.68 14.29
CA ILE A 65 -1.83 1.70 12.92
C ILE A 65 -3.20 2.34 12.88
N ASN A 66 -3.34 3.40 12.09
CA ASN A 66 -4.59 4.12 11.91
C ASN A 66 -4.74 4.77 10.53
N PHE A 67 -3.99 4.34 9.52
CA PHE A 67 -4.13 4.91 8.18
C PHE A 67 -5.52 4.70 7.57
N TYR A 68 -5.98 5.65 6.75
CA TYR A 68 -7.26 5.59 6.03
C TYR A 68 -8.45 5.21 6.92
N PHE A 69 -9.12 4.08 6.68
CA PHE A 69 -10.33 3.67 7.42
C PHE A 69 -10.03 2.80 8.64
N TRP A 70 -8.76 2.52 8.95
CA TRP A 70 -8.38 1.73 10.12
C TRP A 70 -8.61 2.54 11.41
N SER A 71 -9.08 1.88 12.45
CA SER A 71 -9.09 2.49 13.80
C SER A 71 -7.76 2.24 14.49
N ASP A 72 -7.44 3.04 15.51
CA ASP A 72 -6.20 2.90 16.27
C ASP A 72 -6.09 1.48 16.84
N HIS A 73 -5.02 0.78 16.48
CA HIS A 73 -4.64 -0.50 17.05
C HIS A 73 -3.13 -0.67 16.94
N LEU A 74 -2.55 -1.44 17.87
CA LEU A 74 -1.13 -1.76 17.83
C LEU A 74 -0.82 -2.71 16.67
N ASP A 75 0.30 -2.51 15.98
CA ASP A 75 0.86 -3.52 15.08
C ASP A 75 1.55 -4.61 15.91
N HIS A 76 0.71 -5.43 16.54
CA HIS A 76 1.07 -6.49 17.46
C HIS A 76 0.42 -7.80 17.01
N LYS A 77 1.23 -8.75 16.54
CA LYS A 77 0.73 -9.96 15.89
C LYS A 77 1.52 -11.20 16.32
N ILE A 78 0.85 -12.35 16.29
CA ILE A 78 1.49 -13.66 16.35
C ILE A 78 1.96 -14.03 14.95
N SER A 79 3.27 -14.16 14.78
CA SER A 79 3.89 -14.58 13.53
C SER A 79 4.41 -16.01 13.63
N ALA A 80 4.06 -16.82 12.62
CA ALA A 80 4.39 -18.23 12.59
C ALA A 80 5.85 -18.46 12.20
N GLY A 81 6.43 -19.50 12.80
CA GLY A 81 7.78 -19.94 12.49
C GLY A 81 8.87 -19.11 13.16
N PRO A 82 10.14 -19.40 12.83
CA PRO A 82 11.26 -18.74 13.48
C PRO A 82 11.30 -17.27 13.09
N ILE A 83 11.93 -16.47 13.95
CA ILE A 83 12.30 -15.10 13.59
C ILE A 83 13.10 -15.14 12.28
N PRO A 84 12.79 -14.29 11.29
CA PRO A 84 13.48 -14.32 10.00
C PRO A 84 14.99 -14.11 10.18
N PRO A 85 15.84 -14.85 9.45
CA PRO A 85 17.30 -14.83 9.65
C PRO A 85 17.95 -13.47 9.36
N GLU A 86 17.29 -12.60 8.61
CA GLU A 86 17.73 -11.23 8.33
C GLU A 86 17.50 -10.24 9.50
N TYR A 87 16.86 -10.68 10.58
CA TYR A 87 16.62 -9.87 11.77
C TYR A 87 17.87 -9.89 12.65
N THR A 88 18.35 -8.69 13.01
CA THR A 88 19.52 -8.52 13.88
C THR A 88 19.06 -8.30 15.31
N TYR A 89 19.50 -9.15 16.22
CA TYR A 89 19.27 -8.96 17.66
C TYR A 89 19.97 -7.68 18.14
N ILE A 90 19.24 -6.83 18.85
CA ILE A 90 19.72 -5.54 19.37
C ILE A 90 19.98 -5.60 20.87
N GLY A 91 19.10 -6.29 21.60
CA GLY A 91 19.13 -6.33 23.06
C GLY A 91 17.79 -6.79 23.63
N ASN A 92 17.64 -6.63 24.94
CA ASN A 92 16.44 -7.00 25.67
C ASN A 92 16.05 -5.85 26.62
N PHE A 93 14.76 -5.56 26.73
CA PHE A 93 14.19 -4.70 27.76
C PHE A 93 12.76 -5.13 28.09
N GLU A 94 12.19 -4.59 29.17
CA GLU A 94 10.84 -4.89 29.63
C GLU A 94 9.80 -4.77 28.49
N VAL A 95 8.86 -5.72 28.44
CA VAL A 95 7.83 -5.72 27.39
C VAL A 95 6.97 -4.47 27.49
N LEU A 96 6.79 -3.76 26.37
CA LEU A 96 5.96 -2.55 26.36
C LEU A 96 4.46 -2.84 26.44
N VAL A 97 4.08 -4.07 26.11
CA VAL A 97 2.69 -4.54 26.07
C VAL A 97 2.64 -5.93 26.67
N GLU A 98 1.95 -6.04 27.81
CA GLU A 98 1.77 -7.30 28.54
C GLU A 98 0.68 -8.17 27.93
N GLU A 99 -0.32 -7.57 27.28
CA GLU A 99 -1.42 -8.34 26.71
C GLU A 99 -0.97 -9.12 25.47
N GLN A 100 -1.20 -10.44 25.47
CA GLN A 100 -0.96 -11.26 24.29
C GLN A 100 -1.90 -10.85 23.13
N PRO A 101 -1.38 -10.70 21.89
CA PRO A 101 -2.23 -10.35 20.76
C PRO A 101 -3.10 -11.55 20.38
N ARG A 102 -4.31 -11.26 19.88
CA ARG A 102 -5.24 -12.30 19.38
C ARG A 102 -5.20 -12.48 17.87
N SER A 103 -4.40 -11.68 17.17
CA SER A 103 -4.31 -11.67 15.72
C SER A 103 -3.05 -12.38 15.25
N TYR A 104 -3.19 -13.17 14.19
CA TYR A 104 -2.07 -13.77 13.47
C TYR A 104 -1.70 -12.90 12.27
N GLY A 105 -0.42 -12.90 11.89
CA GLY A 105 0.01 -12.29 10.64
C GLY A 105 1.47 -12.50 10.35
N ASP A 106 1.86 -12.11 9.15
CA ASP A 106 3.24 -12.25 8.69
C ASP A 106 4.18 -11.26 9.39
N TRP A 107 5.48 -11.55 9.33
CA TRP A 107 6.56 -10.68 9.79
C TRP A 107 6.68 -9.35 9.01
N ASN A 108 5.83 -9.11 8.01
CA ASN A 108 5.86 -7.88 7.21
C ASN A 108 5.02 -6.77 7.87
N PRO A 109 5.65 -5.67 8.33
CA PRO A 109 4.96 -4.65 9.09
C PRO A 109 4.20 -3.66 8.21
N LYS A 110 3.18 -3.04 8.80
CA LYS A 110 2.37 -2.01 8.11
C LYS A 110 2.97 -0.60 8.20
N MET A 111 4.17 -0.47 8.78
CA MET A 111 4.82 0.80 9.07
C MET A 111 4.95 1.71 7.84
N TYR A 112 5.25 1.16 6.67
CA TYR A 112 5.35 1.95 5.45
C TYR A 112 4.07 2.77 5.18
N ARG A 113 2.91 2.12 5.25
CA ARG A 113 1.60 2.78 5.03
C ARG A 113 1.26 3.76 6.13
N GLN A 114 1.59 3.43 7.37
CA GLN A 114 1.38 4.32 8.51
C GLN A 114 2.20 5.62 8.38
N LEU A 115 3.47 5.51 8.01
CA LEU A 115 4.32 6.68 7.79
C LEU A 115 3.88 7.52 6.59
N GLN A 116 3.32 6.91 5.52
CA GLN A 116 2.71 7.68 4.44
C GLN A 116 1.49 8.47 4.93
N TRP A 117 0.64 7.82 5.73
CA TRP A 117 -0.52 8.48 6.32
C TRP A 117 -0.12 9.66 7.20
N GLU A 118 0.92 9.51 8.01
CA GLU A 118 1.39 10.57 8.93
C GLU A 118 2.04 11.77 8.22
N ARG A 119 2.44 11.64 6.96
CA ARG A 119 2.90 12.78 6.13
C ARG A 119 1.77 13.72 5.72
N ILE A 120 0.53 13.24 5.68
CA ILE A 120 -0.64 14.05 5.32
C ILE A 120 -0.96 14.97 6.50
N PRO A 121 -1.22 16.28 6.32
CA PRO A 121 -1.52 17.18 7.44
C PRO A 121 -2.61 16.66 8.39
N GLU A 122 -2.40 16.81 9.69
CA GLU A 122 -3.26 16.22 10.73
C GLU A 122 -4.73 16.63 10.59
N ASP A 123 -5.00 17.90 10.31
CA ASP A 123 -6.36 18.41 10.09
C ASP A 123 -7.07 17.72 8.92
N LYS A 124 -6.34 17.42 7.82
CA LYS A 124 -6.89 16.68 6.69
C LYS A 124 -7.24 15.25 7.11
N ARG A 125 -6.37 14.59 7.89
CA ARG A 125 -6.60 13.24 8.41
C ARG A 125 -7.81 13.21 9.36
N HIS A 126 -7.95 14.19 10.24
CA HIS A 126 -9.12 14.32 11.10
C HIS A 126 -10.41 14.51 10.31
N ASN A 127 -10.41 15.38 9.30
CA ASN A 127 -11.55 15.55 8.42
C ASN A 127 -11.91 14.24 7.68
N PHE A 128 -10.92 13.54 7.13
CA PHE A 128 -11.10 12.21 6.54
C PHE A 128 -11.76 11.23 7.52
N LYS A 129 -11.23 11.15 8.75
CA LYS A 129 -11.75 10.24 9.79
C LYS A 129 -13.17 10.59 10.21
N ALA A 130 -13.47 11.88 10.35
CA ALA A 130 -14.81 12.35 10.70
C ALA A 130 -15.81 11.99 9.61
N ALA A 131 -15.47 12.25 8.35
CA ALA A 131 -16.32 11.91 7.22
C ALA A 131 -16.50 10.39 7.04
N GLY A 132 -15.47 9.59 7.32
CA GLY A 132 -15.55 8.14 7.28
C GLY A 132 -16.48 7.54 8.35
N LYS A 133 -16.75 8.29 9.42
CA LYS A 133 -17.68 7.92 10.51
C LYS A 133 -19.04 8.62 10.40
N ALA A 134 -19.20 9.53 9.44
CA ALA A 134 -20.40 10.32 9.30
C ALA A 134 -21.60 9.47 8.84
N ASP A 135 -22.80 9.98 9.14
CA ASP A 135 -24.06 9.36 8.75
C ASP A 135 -24.09 9.11 7.23
N SER A 136 -24.54 7.92 6.83
CA SER A 136 -24.68 7.55 5.43
C SER A 136 -25.73 8.36 4.69
N SER A 137 -26.62 9.06 5.42
CA SER A 137 -27.60 10.00 4.86
C SER A 137 -26.98 11.32 4.39
N GLN A 138 -25.78 11.68 4.86
CA GLN A 138 -25.14 12.95 4.51
C GLN A 138 -24.66 12.91 3.04
N GLN A 139 -25.12 13.88 2.26
CA GLN A 139 -24.82 14.00 0.84
C GLN A 139 -24.27 15.39 0.49
N VAL A 140 -23.57 15.45 -0.63
CA VAL A 140 -23.02 16.66 -1.20
C VAL A 140 -23.19 16.63 -2.71
N GLU A 141 -23.42 17.80 -3.30
CA GLU A 141 -23.56 17.95 -4.74
C GLU A 141 -22.20 18.06 -5.43
N ILE A 142 -22.00 17.26 -6.47
CA ILE A 142 -20.83 17.24 -7.34
C ILE A 142 -21.34 17.39 -8.78
N ALA A 143 -21.08 18.52 -9.42
CA ALA A 143 -21.54 18.82 -10.78
C ALA A 143 -23.03 18.46 -11.04
N GLY A 144 -23.91 18.83 -10.11
CA GLY A 144 -25.35 18.55 -10.20
C GLY A 144 -25.79 17.15 -9.79
N VAL A 145 -24.88 16.28 -9.33
CA VAL A 145 -25.19 14.93 -8.85
C VAL A 145 -25.00 14.85 -7.34
N MET A 146 -26.01 14.36 -6.62
CA MET A 146 -25.92 14.12 -5.18
C MET A 146 -25.12 12.85 -4.89
N VAL A 147 -24.03 12.99 -4.16
CA VAL A 147 -23.11 11.91 -3.79
C VAL A 147 -23.00 11.85 -2.27
N ARG A 148 -22.90 10.64 -1.70
CA ARG A 148 -22.67 10.48 -0.26
C ARG A 148 -21.34 11.14 0.14
N TRP A 149 -21.34 11.93 1.20
CA TRP A 149 -20.16 12.67 1.65
C TRP A 149 -18.95 11.77 1.97
N GLY A 150 -19.18 10.63 2.62
CA GLY A 150 -18.16 9.61 2.91
C GLY A 150 -17.84 8.65 1.75
N THR A 151 -18.09 9.04 0.50
CA THR A 151 -17.76 8.19 -0.67
C THR A 151 -16.26 7.95 -0.75
N GLN A 152 -15.88 6.68 -0.84
CA GLN A 152 -14.47 6.25 -0.89
C GLN A 152 -13.99 5.98 -2.31
N SER A 153 -14.89 5.49 -3.16
CA SER A 153 -14.63 5.16 -4.55
C SER A 153 -15.70 5.79 -5.42
N LEU A 154 -15.26 6.49 -6.47
CA LEU A 154 -16.13 7.16 -7.42
C LEU A 154 -15.76 6.78 -8.84
N SER A 155 -16.78 6.38 -9.60
CA SER A 155 -16.69 6.17 -11.04
C SER A 155 -17.16 7.43 -11.75
N LEU A 156 -16.32 8.01 -12.59
CA LEU A 156 -16.56 9.34 -13.17
C LEU A 156 -17.69 9.36 -14.22
N ASP A 157 -18.05 8.22 -14.80
CA ASP A 157 -19.24 8.08 -15.65
C ASP A 157 -20.55 8.41 -14.91
N ARG A 158 -20.56 8.30 -13.58
CA ARG A 158 -21.70 8.68 -12.74
C ARG A 158 -21.85 10.19 -12.57
N ILE A 159 -20.83 10.97 -12.94
CA ILE A 159 -20.82 12.43 -12.86
C ILE A 159 -20.55 13.01 -14.26
N PRO A 160 -21.50 12.86 -15.22
CA PRO A 160 -21.26 13.17 -16.64
C PRO A 160 -20.98 14.66 -16.91
N ASN A 161 -21.37 15.55 -16.00
CA ASN A 161 -21.18 17.00 -16.14
C ASN A 161 -19.93 17.50 -15.40
N LEU A 162 -19.06 16.61 -14.90
CA LEU A 162 -17.83 17.01 -14.21
C LEU A 162 -16.85 17.64 -15.18
N THR A 163 -16.72 18.96 -15.12
CA THR A 163 -15.76 19.73 -15.95
C THR A 163 -14.56 20.22 -15.14
N ASN A 164 -14.69 20.27 -13.81
CA ASN A 164 -13.64 20.68 -12.89
C ASN A 164 -13.46 19.64 -11.78
N TYR A 165 -12.30 18.99 -11.76
CA TYR A 165 -12.00 17.95 -10.77
C TYR A 165 -11.95 18.46 -9.32
N THR A 166 -11.74 19.76 -9.07
CA THR A 166 -11.75 20.29 -7.70
C THR A 166 -13.14 20.19 -7.04
N GLU A 167 -14.20 19.92 -7.80
CA GLU A 167 -15.51 19.60 -7.18
C GLU A 167 -15.45 18.33 -6.32
N LEU A 168 -14.56 17.39 -6.66
CA LEU A 168 -14.35 16.15 -5.92
C LEU A 168 -13.76 16.39 -4.52
N ASP A 169 -13.20 17.56 -4.24
CA ASP A 169 -12.62 17.92 -2.93
C ASP A 169 -13.68 17.98 -1.82
N ARG A 170 -14.95 18.07 -2.22
CA ARG A 170 -16.11 17.93 -1.34
C ARG A 170 -16.29 16.51 -0.80
N LEU A 171 -15.57 15.52 -1.34
CA LEU A 171 -15.56 14.12 -0.91
C LEU A 171 -14.26 13.81 -0.15
N PRO A 172 -14.19 14.11 1.17
CA PRO A 172 -12.96 13.99 1.95
C PRO A 172 -12.44 12.56 2.09
N CYS A 173 -13.30 11.55 1.88
CA CYS A 173 -12.91 10.13 1.96
C CYS A 173 -12.52 9.53 0.61
N LEU A 174 -12.50 10.31 -0.47
CA LEU A 174 -12.23 9.80 -1.81
C LEU A 174 -10.79 9.28 -1.91
N THR A 175 -10.63 7.98 -2.09
CA THR A 175 -9.33 7.32 -2.22
C THR A 175 -9.15 6.60 -3.56
N THR A 176 -10.25 6.30 -4.25
CA THR A 176 -10.29 5.54 -5.49
C THR A 176 -11.07 6.27 -6.56
N LEU A 177 -10.49 6.36 -7.75
CA LEU A 177 -11.15 6.87 -8.95
C LEU A 177 -11.20 5.80 -10.04
N THR A 178 -12.37 5.61 -10.63
CA THR A 178 -12.53 4.90 -11.90
C THR A 178 -12.79 5.93 -13.00
N VAL A 179 -11.94 5.95 -14.03
CA VAL A 179 -11.90 7.00 -15.06
C VAL A 179 -11.95 6.41 -16.46
N PHE A 180 -12.61 7.11 -17.37
CA PHE A 180 -12.94 6.63 -18.72
C PHE A 180 -12.25 7.44 -19.83
N ASP A 181 -11.59 8.53 -19.46
CA ASP A 181 -10.78 9.37 -20.32
C ASP A 181 -9.58 9.90 -19.52
N TRP A 182 -8.46 10.16 -20.20
CA TRP A 182 -7.23 10.68 -19.60
C TRP A 182 -6.96 12.11 -20.06
N SER A 183 -6.77 13.02 -19.12
CA SER A 183 -6.48 14.43 -19.42
C SER A 183 -5.40 14.98 -18.50
N SER A 184 -4.71 16.03 -18.95
CA SER A 184 -3.74 16.74 -18.10
C SER A 184 -4.37 17.33 -16.84
N ALA A 185 -5.67 17.65 -16.88
CA ALA A 185 -6.41 18.13 -15.71
C ALA A 185 -6.59 17.02 -14.66
N LEU A 186 -6.94 15.80 -15.10
CA LEU A 186 -7.02 14.63 -14.20
C LEU A 186 -5.65 14.28 -13.63
N GLU A 187 -4.62 14.28 -14.46
CA GLU A 187 -3.24 13.99 -14.04
C GLU A 187 -2.78 14.99 -12.96
N ASN A 188 -3.03 16.29 -13.17
CA ASN A 188 -2.71 17.32 -12.18
C ASN A 188 -3.55 17.18 -10.90
N TYR A 189 -4.81 16.78 -11.03
CA TYR A 189 -5.67 16.51 -9.89
C TYR A 189 -5.08 15.38 -9.04
N VAL A 190 -4.85 14.19 -9.57
CA VAL A 190 -4.32 13.06 -8.77
C VAL A 190 -2.92 13.33 -8.21
N ARG A 191 -2.12 14.18 -8.85
CA ARG A 191 -0.79 14.60 -8.36
C ARG A 191 -0.85 15.47 -7.11
N THR A 192 -1.95 16.19 -6.88
CA THR A 192 -2.09 17.17 -5.81
C THR A 192 -2.97 16.71 -4.64
N HIS A 193 -3.45 15.46 -4.68
CA HIS A 193 -4.42 14.94 -3.72
C HIS A 193 -3.87 13.77 -2.88
N ASP A 194 -3.78 14.02 -1.57
CA ASP A 194 -3.04 13.16 -0.64
C ASP A 194 -3.69 11.78 -0.37
N PHE A 195 -5.01 11.67 -0.58
CA PHE A 195 -5.77 10.46 -0.23
C PHE A 195 -6.04 9.53 -1.41
N ILE A 196 -5.82 9.98 -2.64
CA ILE A 196 -6.05 9.18 -3.84
C ILE A 196 -4.82 8.29 -4.06
N TYR A 197 -4.95 7.03 -3.67
CA TYR A 197 -3.88 6.03 -3.80
C TYR A 197 -4.22 4.91 -4.80
N LYS A 198 -5.47 4.85 -5.26
CA LYS A 198 -5.94 3.84 -6.20
C LYS A 198 -6.60 4.46 -7.43
N LEU A 199 -6.20 3.99 -8.60
CA LEU A 199 -6.73 4.45 -9.88
C LEU A 199 -7.12 3.26 -10.76
N GLU A 200 -8.33 3.30 -11.31
CA GLU A 200 -8.85 2.32 -12.24
C GLU A 200 -9.13 3.00 -13.59
N LEU A 201 -8.47 2.53 -14.65
CA LEU A 201 -8.61 3.08 -16.00
C LEU A 201 -9.46 2.15 -16.87
N GLU A 202 -10.53 2.72 -17.43
CA GLU A 202 -11.42 2.09 -18.43
C GLU A 202 -11.50 2.99 -19.67
N LEU A 203 -10.33 3.27 -20.25
CA LEU A 203 -10.19 4.26 -21.33
C LEU A 203 -10.89 3.82 -22.61
N GLN A 204 -11.71 4.72 -23.17
CA GLN A 204 -12.41 4.47 -24.44
C GLN A 204 -11.53 4.75 -25.66
N THR A 205 -10.54 5.64 -25.53
CA THR A 205 -9.64 6.10 -26.61
C THR A 205 -8.19 5.86 -26.25
N ALA A 206 -7.35 5.65 -27.27
CA ALA A 206 -5.90 5.53 -27.12
C ALA A 206 -5.26 6.81 -26.57
N VAL A 207 -4.35 6.65 -25.62
CA VAL A 207 -3.61 7.65 -24.87
C VAL A 207 -2.13 7.30 -25.02
N GLU A 208 -1.35 8.19 -25.62
CA GLU A 208 0.07 7.90 -25.87
C GLU A 208 0.84 7.63 -24.57
N ARG A 209 0.59 8.46 -23.55
CA ARG A 209 1.36 8.43 -22.31
C ARG A 209 0.50 8.78 -21.10
N ILE A 210 0.70 8.04 -20.03
CA ILE A 210 0.18 8.34 -18.69
C ILE A 210 1.36 8.53 -17.73
N ASP A 211 1.42 9.69 -17.08
CA ASP A 211 2.51 10.02 -16.15
C ASP A 211 2.01 10.16 -14.70
N LEU A 212 2.26 9.10 -13.92
CA LEU A 212 1.92 9.05 -12.51
C LEU A 212 3.14 9.27 -11.61
N GLN A 213 4.35 9.55 -12.11
CA GLN A 213 5.62 9.47 -11.34
C GLN A 213 5.61 10.25 -10.01
N HIS A 214 4.87 11.36 -9.97
CA HIS A 214 4.78 12.28 -8.81
C HIS A 214 3.44 12.21 -8.07
N THR A 215 2.71 11.11 -8.21
CA THR A 215 1.45 10.86 -7.50
C THR A 215 1.67 9.91 -6.30
N LEU A 216 0.66 9.80 -5.44
CA LEU A 216 0.63 8.82 -4.34
C LEU A 216 -0.06 7.50 -4.73
N ILE A 217 -0.26 7.26 -6.03
CA ILE A 217 -0.91 6.05 -6.52
C ILE A 217 -0.03 4.83 -6.25
N THR A 218 -0.50 3.95 -5.36
CA THR A 218 0.16 2.67 -5.07
C THR A 218 -0.55 1.50 -5.73
N GLU A 219 -1.81 1.68 -6.14
CA GLU A 219 -2.63 0.65 -6.78
C GLU A 219 -3.20 1.15 -8.10
N PHE A 220 -2.94 0.39 -9.15
CA PHE A 220 -3.37 0.74 -10.50
C PHE A 220 -4.04 -0.45 -11.16
N THR A 221 -5.23 -0.25 -11.72
CA THR A 221 -5.92 -1.24 -12.55
C THR A 221 -6.20 -0.63 -13.91
N MET A 222 -6.01 -1.41 -14.96
CA MET A 222 -6.37 -1.05 -16.32
C MET A 222 -7.17 -2.16 -16.98
N LYS A 223 -8.36 -1.83 -17.46
CA LYS A 223 -9.15 -2.66 -18.38
C LYS A 223 -8.83 -2.24 -19.83
N PRO A 224 -9.06 -3.10 -20.84
CA PRO A 224 -8.19 -3.22 -22.01
C PRO A 224 -8.12 -1.96 -22.90
N GLN A 225 -7.13 -1.91 -23.79
CA GLN A 225 -5.90 -1.19 -23.50
C GLN A 225 -5.71 -0.17 -24.61
N ASN A 226 -5.42 1.03 -24.17
CA ASN A 226 -5.37 2.21 -24.99
C ASN A 226 -4.16 3.03 -24.53
N ILE A 227 -3.06 2.41 -24.12
CA ILE A 227 -1.86 3.15 -23.70
C ILE A 227 -0.58 2.62 -24.33
N HIS A 228 0.36 3.49 -24.66
CA HIS A 228 1.69 3.10 -25.14
C HIS A 228 2.74 3.19 -24.03
N GLU A 229 2.76 4.28 -23.26
CA GLU A 229 3.71 4.51 -22.16
C GLU A 229 3.00 4.76 -20.82
N LEU A 230 3.44 4.06 -19.77
CA LEU A 230 3.04 4.28 -18.40
C LEU A 230 4.26 4.56 -17.52
N ILE A 231 4.28 5.73 -16.89
CA ILE A 231 5.29 6.08 -15.89
C ILE A 231 4.65 5.99 -14.52
N VAL A 232 5.16 5.11 -13.66
CA VAL A 232 4.57 4.85 -12.33
C VAL A 232 5.39 5.46 -11.19
N PRO A 233 4.76 5.79 -10.05
CA PRO A 233 5.46 6.22 -8.84
C PRO A 233 6.49 5.20 -8.38
N LYS A 234 7.54 5.69 -7.71
CA LYS A 234 8.55 4.86 -7.04
C LYS A 234 8.01 3.90 -5.98
N ASP A 235 6.79 4.17 -5.51
CA ASP A 235 6.11 3.51 -4.39
C ASP A 235 4.91 2.68 -4.89
N MET A 236 4.81 2.45 -6.20
CA MET A 236 3.83 1.55 -6.80
C MET A 236 3.94 0.16 -6.14
N ASP A 237 2.80 -0.36 -5.66
CA ASP A 237 2.71 -1.65 -4.96
C ASP A 237 2.09 -2.70 -5.87
N ARG A 238 0.98 -2.36 -6.54
CA ARG A 238 0.23 -3.30 -7.35
C ARG A 238 -0.27 -2.69 -8.64
N MET A 239 0.01 -3.39 -9.74
CA MET A 239 -0.58 -3.11 -11.05
C MET A 239 -1.40 -4.32 -11.51
N THR A 240 -2.62 -4.08 -11.97
CA THR A 240 -3.49 -5.11 -12.54
C THR A 240 -3.86 -4.73 -13.97
N PHE A 241 -3.58 -5.62 -14.90
CA PHE A 241 -4.00 -5.52 -16.29
C PHE A 241 -5.05 -6.59 -16.56
N GLU A 242 -6.27 -6.15 -16.88
CA GLU A 242 -7.40 -7.02 -17.16
C GLU A 242 -7.62 -7.11 -18.68
N GLY A 243 -7.84 -8.34 -19.17
CA GLY A 243 -8.05 -8.61 -20.59
C GLY A 243 -6.76 -8.86 -21.39
N SER A 244 -6.88 -8.77 -22.71
CA SER A 244 -5.77 -8.96 -23.64
C SER A 244 -5.12 -7.63 -23.97
N LEU A 245 -3.78 -7.58 -23.92
CA LEU A 245 -3.00 -6.46 -24.46
C LEU A 245 -3.20 -6.44 -25.98
N GLN A 246 -3.57 -5.28 -26.55
CA GLN A 246 -3.65 -5.13 -28.01
C GLN A 246 -2.28 -4.79 -28.61
N HIS A 247 -1.42 -4.10 -27.84
CA HIS A 247 -0.08 -3.68 -28.23
C HIS A 247 0.86 -3.77 -27.02
N ASP A 248 2.16 -3.63 -27.26
CA ASP A 248 3.15 -3.56 -26.19
C ASP A 248 2.94 -2.29 -25.36
N VAL A 249 2.96 -2.44 -24.03
CA VAL A 249 2.91 -1.32 -23.08
C VAL A 249 4.28 -1.16 -22.44
N TYR A 250 4.81 0.04 -22.54
CA TYR A 250 6.11 0.39 -22.00
C TYR A 250 5.95 1.00 -20.61
N ILE A 251 6.52 0.34 -19.58
CA ILE A 251 6.41 0.77 -18.19
C ILE A 251 7.74 1.30 -17.66
N LYS A 252 7.76 2.57 -17.25
CA LYS A 252 8.87 3.19 -16.52
C LYS A 252 8.59 3.17 -15.02
N HIS A 253 9.51 2.54 -14.28
CA HIS A 253 9.54 2.58 -12.83
C HIS A 253 10.97 2.84 -12.36
N GLU A 254 11.15 3.79 -11.45
CA GLU A 254 12.47 4.22 -10.94
C GLU A 254 13.30 3.05 -10.38
N ARG A 255 12.66 2.06 -9.74
CA ARG A 255 13.35 0.91 -9.14
C ARG A 255 13.36 -0.33 -10.03
N GLU A 256 13.12 -0.19 -11.34
CA GLU A 256 13.11 -1.30 -12.32
C GLU A 256 12.12 -2.41 -11.92
N GLY A 257 10.88 -2.03 -11.59
CA GLY A 257 9.83 -2.96 -11.18
C GLY A 257 9.99 -3.63 -9.80
N ARG A 258 11.08 -3.40 -9.06
CA ARG A 258 11.27 -3.98 -7.72
C ARG A 258 10.16 -3.56 -6.76
N GLY A 259 9.62 -4.53 -6.04
CA GLY A 259 8.54 -4.33 -5.08
C GLY A 259 7.14 -4.22 -5.69
N ILE A 260 7.02 -4.18 -7.02
CA ILE A 260 5.72 -4.16 -7.69
C ILE A 260 5.20 -5.59 -7.86
N THR A 261 3.94 -5.80 -7.49
CA THR A 261 3.16 -6.97 -7.89
C THR A 261 2.41 -6.65 -9.18
N LEU A 262 2.79 -7.29 -10.28
CA LEU A 262 2.07 -7.23 -11.54
C LEU A 262 1.10 -8.41 -11.62
N ARG A 263 -0.18 -8.12 -11.82
CA ARG A 263 -1.24 -9.10 -12.02
C ARG A 263 -1.80 -8.98 -13.43
N ARG A 264 -1.79 -10.08 -14.18
CA ARG A 264 -2.56 -10.19 -15.42
C ARG A 264 -3.78 -11.06 -15.18
N VAL A 265 -4.97 -10.55 -15.49
CA VAL A 265 -6.24 -11.28 -15.39
C VAL A 265 -6.77 -11.51 -16.80
N GLN A 266 -6.71 -12.75 -17.27
CA GLN A 266 -7.31 -13.15 -18.55
C GLN A 266 -8.60 -13.92 -18.31
N GLN A 267 -9.67 -13.54 -19.00
CA GLN A 267 -10.84 -14.40 -19.18
C GLN A 267 -10.60 -15.26 -20.42
N THR A 268 -10.35 -16.55 -20.24
CA THR A 268 -10.47 -17.51 -21.36
C THR A 268 -11.78 -18.28 -21.23
N ARG A 269 -12.32 -18.81 -22.34
CA ARG A 269 -13.54 -19.63 -22.34
C ARG A 269 -13.44 -20.92 -21.50
N GLN A 270 -12.27 -21.26 -20.95
CA GLN A 270 -12.05 -22.48 -20.15
C GLN A 270 -11.37 -22.28 -18.79
N ALA A 271 -10.83 -21.10 -18.43
CA ALA A 271 -10.34 -20.80 -17.08
C ALA A 271 -10.04 -19.31 -16.88
N GLN A 272 -10.09 -18.85 -15.62
CA GLN A 272 -9.47 -17.59 -15.19
C GLN A 272 -7.99 -17.87 -14.84
N GLY A 273 -7.07 -17.29 -15.59
CA GLY A 273 -5.63 -17.33 -15.29
C GLY A 273 -5.20 -16.05 -14.57
N VAL A 274 -4.53 -16.17 -13.43
CA VAL A 274 -3.87 -15.05 -12.73
C VAL A 274 -2.36 -15.25 -12.79
N TYR A 275 -1.67 -14.40 -13.55
CA TYR A 275 -0.21 -14.39 -13.58
C TYR A 275 0.30 -13.32 -12.61
N LEU A 276 1.09 -13.75 -11.61
CA LEU A 276 1.73 -12.87 -10.64
C LEU A 276 3.21 -12.76 -11.00
N TYR A 277 3.66 -11.55 -11.32
CA TYR A 277 5.08 -11.24 -11.39
C TYR A 277 5.43 -10.38 -10.17
N ARG A 278 6.36 -10.86 -9.34
CA ARG A 278 6.99 -10.07 -8.28
C ARG A 278 8.40 -9.74 -8.73
N GLY A 279 8.74 -8.46 -8.80
CA GLY A 279 10.08 -8.05 -9.20
C GLY A 279 11.14 -8.41 -8.16
N THR A 280 11.88 -9.49 -8.39
CA THR A 280 13.19 -9.75 -7.78
C THR A 280 14.31 -9.41 -8.76
N ARG A 281 15.45 -8.96 -8.21
CA ARG A 281 16.62 -8.48 -8.95
C ARG A 281 17.01 -9.52 -10.02
N GLY A 282 16.91 -9.15 -11.30
CA GLY A 282 17.34 -10.00 -12.42
C GLY A 282 16.25 -10.75 -13.20
N ASP A 283 15.00 -10.79 -12.75
CA ASP A 283 13.91 -11.48 -13.48
C ASP A 283 13.15 -10.59 -14.48
N PHE A 284 13.56 -9.32 -14.59
CA PHE A 284 13.22 -8.41 -15.68
C PHE A 284 14.50 -7.98 -16.43
N GLY A 285 15.32 -8.94 -16.88
CA GLY A 285 16.53 -8.63 -17.66
C GLY A 285 16.20 -8.23 -19.11
N CYS A 286 16.90 -7.32 -19.78
CA CYS A 286 18.04 -6.47 -19.44
C CYS A 286 18.18 -5.39 -20.53
N ARG A 287 18.70 -4.22 -20.14
CA ARG A 287 18.98 -2.99 -20.93
C ARG A 287 17.78 -2.07 -21.13
N ASN A 288 17.73 -1.05 -20.28
CA ASN A 288 16.87 0.11 -20.37
C ASN A 288 15.42 -0.25 -20.71
N SER A 289 14.59 -0.26 -19.66
CA SER A 289 13.12 -0.34 -19.68
C SER A 289 12.53 -1.75 -19.68
N ALA A 290 11.58 -1.98 -18.77
CA ALA A 290 10.86 -3.24 -18.67
C ALA A 290 9.86 -3.35 -19.84
N TYR A 291 10.15 -4.24 -20.78
CA TYR A 291 9.23 -4.64 -21.84
C TYR A 291 8.18 -5.59 -21.27
N ILE A 292 6.90 -5.23 -21.32
CA ILE A 292 5.84 -6.24 -21.28
C ILE A 292 5.79 -6.87 -22.68
N ARG A 293 6.36 -8.06 -22.87
CA ARG A 293 6.13 -8.85 -24.10
C ARG A 293 4.87 -9.69 -23.95
N ALA A 294 3.90 -9.47 -24.83
CA ALA A 294 2.83 -10.41 -25.11
C ALA A 294 3.34 -11.46 -26.12
N CYS A 295 3.20 -12.75 -25.79
CA CYS A 295 3.00 -13.79 -26.80
C CYS A 295 1.50 -13.92 -27.04
#